data_AF-A0A953NIF2-F1
#
_entry.id   AF-A0A953NIF2-F1
#
_cell.length_a   1.000
_cell.length_b   1.000
_cell.length_c   1.000
_cell.angle_alpha   90.00
_cell.angle_beta   90.00
_cell.angle_gamma   90.00
#
_symmetry.space_group_name_H-M   'P 1'
#
loop_
_entity.id
_entity.type
_entity.pdbx_description
1 polymer ?
#
loop_
_entity_poly.entity_id
_entity_poly.type
_entity_poly.pdbx_seq_one_letter_code
_entity_poly.pdbx_strand_id
1 'polypeptide(L)'
;MYKCIKECDFIDSLGHINYVTRYAKYQDTELYYNDFKEIIDEILKIIAQREKAVEINTRRLENKIAALNMLDILKRFKELGGKYVTVGSDAHNIDSIGANFDIAIDLANRADLSVVYFKNRQPNYV
;
A
#
# COMPACT_ATOMS: atom_id res chain seq x y z
N MET A 1 -3.08 -2.82 -12.90
CA MET A 1 -2.33 -3.39 -11.75
C MET A 1 -2.14 -4.90 -11.89
N TYR A 2 -3.19 -5.73 -11.74
CA TYR A 2 -3.09 -7.20 -11.76
C TYR A 2 -2.29 -7.77 -12.95
N LYS A 3 -2.60 -7.33 -14.18
CA LYS A 3 -1.85 -7.76 -15.37
C LYS A 3 -0.36 -7.40 -15.28
N CYS A 4 -0.05 -6.17 -14.85
CA CYS A 4 1.33 -5.68 -14.72
C CYS A 4 2.13 -6.54 -13.73
N ILE A 5 1.58 -6.85 -12.57
CA ILE A 5 2.31 -7.67 -11.58
C ILE A 5 2.43 -9.13 -12.01
N LYS A 6 1.53 -9.66 -12.85
CA LYS A 6 1.72 -11.00 -13.43
C LYS A 6 2.88 -11.03 -14.41
N GLU A 7 2.95 -10.05 -15.31
CA GLU A 7 3.92 -10.00 -16.41
C GLU A 7 5.28 -9.38 -16.02
N CYS A 8 5.31 -8.53 -15.00
CA CYS A 8 6.49 -7.78 -14.58
C CYS A 8 6.84 -8.07 -13.11
N ASP A 9 8.01 -8.66 -12.89
CA ASP A 9 8.56 -8.89 -11.54
C ASP A 9 9.72 -7.94 -11.18
N PHE A 10 10.03 -7.00 -12.07
CA PHE A 10 11.16 -6.10 -11.89
C PHE A 10 10.88 -4.94 -10.92
N ILE A 11 9.81 -4.98 -10.14
CA ILE A 11 9.51 -4.00 -9.10
C ILE A 11 10.02 -4.45 -7.72
N ASP A 12 10.19 -3.51 -6.81
CA ASP A 12 10.50 -3.77 -5.40
C ASP A 12 9.28 -3.49 -4.50
N SER A 13 8.38 -2.59 -4.93
CA SER A 13 7.16 -2.22 -4.23
C SER A 13 5.98 -2.00 -5.18
N LEU A 14 4.78 -2.41 -4.78
CA LEU A 14 3.52 -2.10 -5.46
C LEU A 14 2.99 -0.72 -5.02
N GLY A 15 3.00 0.25 -5.94
CA GLY A 15 2.50 1.61 -5.69
C GLY A 15 0.99 1.68 -5.49
N HIS A 16 0.58 2.59 -4.60
CA HIS A 16 -0.78 3.04 -4.26
C HIS A 16 -1.94 2.21 -4.87
N ILE A 17 -2.27 1.08 -4.22
CA ILE A 17 -3.38 0.19 -4.63
C ILE A 17 -4.74 0.88 -4.70
N ASN A 18 -4.93 1.93 -3.91
CA ASN A 18 -6.15 2.74 -3.85
C ASN A 18 -6.13 3.97 -4.77
N TYR A 19 -5.25 4.05 -5.78
CA TYR A 19 -5.15 5.24 -6.65
C TYR A 19 -6.48 5.70 -7.24
N VAL A 20 -7.34 4.76 -7.64
CA VAL A 20 -8.65 5.04 -8.26
C VAL A 20 -9.53 5.94 -7.38
N THR A 21 -9.37 5.85 -6.05
CA THR A 21 -10.15 6.61 -5.07
C THR A 21 -9.85 8.11 -5.06
N ARG A 22 -8.77 8.54 -5.73
CA ARG A 22 -8.39 9.96 -5.83
C ARG A 22 -9.27 10.76 -6.79
N TYR A 23 -9.85 10.09 -7.80
CA TYR A 23 -10.50 10.77 -8.94
C TYR A 23 -11.84 10.16 -9.34
N ALA A 24 -12.32 9.17 -8.58
CA ALA A 24 -13.61 8.56 -8.83
C ALA A 24 -14.73 9.62 -8.78
N LYS A 25 -15.69 9.53 -9.71
CA LYS A 25 -16.81 10.50 -9.82
C LYS A 25 -18.05 10.07 -9.03
N TYR A 26 -17.85 9.27 -7.99
CA TYR A 26 -18.92 8.75 -7.14
C TYR A 26 -19.02 9.59 -5.86
N GLN A 27 -20.17 9.52 -5.20
CA GLN A 27 -20.35 10.17 -3.89
C GLN A 27 -19.42 9.56 -2.84
N ASP A 28 -19.32 8.23 -2.80
CA ASP A 28 -18.28 7.50 -2.08
C ASP A 28 -17.20 7.07 -3.06
N THR A 29 -16.00 7.58 -2.85
CA THR A 29 -14.84 7.31 -3.72
C THR A 29 -13.96 6.18 -3.21
N GLU A 30 -14.27 5.63 -2.03
CA GLU A 30 -13.37 4.74 -1.32
C GLU A 30 -13.34 3.32 -1.90
N LEU A 31 -12.20 2.66 -1.69
CA LEU A 31 -11.98 1.27 -2.06
C LEU A 31 -12.12 0.41 -0.80
N TYR A 32 -13.24 -0.28 -0.66
CA TYR A 32 -13.46 -1.23 0.42
C TYR A 32 -12.93 -2.61 0.03
N TYR A 33 -12.13 -3.22 0.90
CA TYR A 33 -11.55 -4.53 0.63
C TYR A 33 -12.62 -5.60 0.35
N ASN A 34 -13.71 -5.62 1.13
CA ASN A 34 -14.74 -6.65 1.03
C ASN A 34 -15.48 -6.64 -0.32
N ASP A 35 -15.62 -5.47 -0.95
CA ASP A 35 -16.30 -5.33 -2.25
C ASP A 35 -15.48 -5.92 -3.41
N PHE A 36 -14.15 -5.96 -3.26
CA PHE A 36 -13.21 -6.38 -4.29
C PHE A 36 -12.25 -7.47 -3.82
N LYS A 37 -12.69 -8.25 -2.83
CA LYS A 37 -11.84 -9.21 -2.10
C LYS A 37 -11.09 -10.16 -3.03
N GLU A 38 -11.77 -10.71 -4.02
CA GLU A 38 -11.17 -11.73 -4.91
C GLU A 38 -9.95 -11.17 -5.66
N ILE A 39 -10.11 -10.02 -6.34
CA ILE A 39 -9.03 -9.43 -7.12
C ILE A 39 -7.93 -8.82 -6.24
N ILE A 40 -8.29 -8.24 -5.08
CA ILE A 40 -7.29 -7.73 -4.13
C ILE A 40 -6.47 -8.89 -3.57
N ASP A 41 -7.10 -10.00 -3.16
CA ASP A 41 -6.38 -11.18 -2.69
C ASP A 41 -5.42 -11.73 -3.75
N GLU A 42 -5.83 -11.80 -5.02
CA GLU A 42 -4.94 -12.25 -6.09
C GLU A 42 -3.72 -11.33 -6.24
N ILE A 43 -3.93 -10.01 -6.18
CA ILE A 43 -2.85 -9.03 -6.25
C ILE A 43 -1.89 -9.21 -5.06
N LEU A 44 -2.42 -9.21 -3.85
CA LEU A 44 -1.64 -9.31 -2.62
C LEU A 44 -0.87 -10.64 -2.54
N LYS A 45 -1.47 -11.76 -2.96
CA LYS A 45 -0.79 -13.06 -3.05
C LYS A 45 0.41 -13.03 -3.97
N ILE A 46 0.29 -12.44 -5.17
CA ILE A 46 1.41 -12.34 -6.11
C ILE A 46 2.55 -11.52 -5.51
N ILE A 47 2.23 -10.38 -4.89
CA ILE A 47 3.22 -9.52 -4.22
C ILE A 47 3.90 -10.26 -3.06
N ALA A 48 3.13 -10.95 -2.21
CA ALA A 48 3.64 -11.70 -1.07
C ALA A 48 4.56 -12.85 -1.52
N GLN A 49 4.13 -13.66 -2.50
CA GLN A 49 4.89 -14.79 -3.03
C GLN A 49 6.22 -14.38 -3.65
N ARG A 50 6.30 -13.17 -4.21
CA ARG A 50 7.52 -12.61 -4.80
C ARG A 50 8.36 -11.80 -3.82
N GLU A 51 7.98 -11.81 -2.54
CA GLU A 51 8.63 -11.08 -1.45
C GLU A 51 8.80 -9.58 -1.73
N LYS A 52 7.81 -8.99 -2.41
CA LYS A 52 7.78 -7.55 -2.72
C LYS A 52 7.03 -6.77 -1.64
N ALA A 53 7.25 -5.47 -1.59
CA ALA A 53 6.54 -4.59 -0.67
C ALA A 53 5.21 -4.09 -1.24
N VAL A 54 4.32 -3.63 -0.36
CA VAL A 54 3.17 -2.78 -0.70
C VAL A 54 3.44 -1.36 -0.23
N GLU A 55 3.16 -0.36 -1.05
CA GLU A 55 3.25 1.03 -0.65
C GLU A 55 2.06 1.45 0.24
N ILE A 56 2.37 1.99 1.41
CA ILE A 56 1.46 2.83 2.19
C ILE A 56 1.64 4.27 1.70
N ASN A 57 0.81 4.63 0.73
CA ASN A 57 0.83 5.97 0.15
C ASN A 57 0.09 6.95 1.06
N THR A 58 0.77 8.00 1.52
CA THR A 58 0.25 8.83 2.61
C THR A 58 -0.71 9.94 2.18
N ARG A 59 -0.87 10.15 0.86
CA ARG A 59 -1.64 11.26 0.27
C ARG A 59 -3.08 11.40 0.81
N ARG A 60 -3.74 10.31 1.21
CA ARG A 60 -5.14 10.32 1.67
C ARG A 60 -5.31 9.93 3.15
N LEU A 61 -4.24 9.72 3.90
CA LEU A 61 -4.34 9.13 5.26
C LEU A 61 -4.95 10.06 6.31
N GLU A 62 -5.04 11.36 6.04
CA GLU A 62 -5.82 12.31 6.87
C GLU A 62 -7.32 11.98 6.88
N ASN A 63 -7.82 11.35 5.80
CA ASN A 63 -9.16 10.81 5.77
C ASN A 63 -9.20 9.48 6.55
N LYS A 64 -9.90 9.49 7.68
CA LYS A 64 -10.03 8.31 8.57
C LYS A 64 -10.59 7.08 7.86
N ILE A 65 -11.53 7.25 6.93
CA ILE A 65 -12.11 6.13 6.17
C ILE A 65 -11.04 5.53 5.24
N ALA A 66 -10.30 6.38 4.52
CA ALA A 66 -9.21 5.93 3.66
C ALA A 66 -8.10 5.20 4.46
N ALA A 67 -7.77 5.69 5.66
CA ALA A 67 -6.80 5.04 6.55
C ALA A 67 -7.29 3.67 7.05
N LEU A 68 -8.57 3.55 7.42
CA LEU A 68 -9.18 2.28 7.82
C LEU A 68 -9.21 1.27 6.66
N ASN A 69 -9.61 1.72 5.48
CA ASN A 69 -9.62 0.88 4.28
C ASN A 69 -8.21 0.40 3.89
N MET A 70 -7.20 1.27 4.03
CA MET A 70 -5.80 0.87 3.85
C MET A 70 -5.39 -0.17 4.88
N LEU A 71 -5.75 0.01 6.16
CA LEU A 71 -5.43 -0.96 7.21
C LEU A 71 -6.00 -2.35 6.94
N ASP A 72 -7.23 -2.44 6.43
CA ASP A 72 -7.86 -3.72 6.10
C ASP A 72 -7.07 -4.45 4.99
N ILE A 73 -6.62 -3.71 3.97
CA ILE A 73 -5.76 -4.26 2.90
C ILE A 73 -4.41 -4.71 3.47
N LEU A 74 -3.79 -3.94 4.36
CA LEU A 74 -2.50 -4.27 4.96
C LEU A 74 -2.58 -5.51 5.87
N LYS A 75 -3.60 -5.59 6.73
CA LYS A 75 -3.87 -6.80 7.53
C LYS A 75 -4.06 -8.01 6.65
N ARG A 76 -4.81 -7.85 5.56
CA ARG A 76 -4.99 -8.94 4.60
C ARG A 76 -3.68 -9.33 3.92
N PHE A 77 -2.84 -8.36 3.56
CA PHE A 77 -1.54 -8.63 2.99
C PHE A 77 -0.65 -9.46 3.93
N LYS A 78 -0.64 -9.13 5.23
CA LYS A 78 0.04 -9.92 6.27
C LYS A 78 -0.49 -11.35 6.35
N GLU A 79 -1.81 -11.54 6.38
CA GLU A 79 -2.46 -12.87 6.40
C GLU A 79 -2.07 -13.73 5.19
N LEU A 80 -1.83 -13.09 4.04
CA LEU A 80 -1.42 -13.75 2.80
C LEU A 80 0.10 -14.00 2.70
N GLY A 81 0.85 -13.72 3.77
CA GLY A 81 2.29 -13.95 3.85
C GLY A 81 3.15 -12.74 3.47
N GLY A 82 2.54 -11.58 3.26
CA GLY A 82 3.24 -10.32 3.07
C GLY A 82 4.06 -9.92 4.30
N LYS A 83 5.23 -9.33 4.06
CA LYS A 83 6.19 -8.98 5.13
C LYS A 83 6.53 -7.49 5.15
N TYR A 84 6.62 -6.89 3.96
CA TYR A 84 7.26 -5.59 3.79
C TYR A 84 6.28 -4.54 3.29
N VAL A 85 6.40 -3.34 3.85
CA VAL A 85 5.73 -2.15 3.33
C VAL A 85 6.73 -1.04 3.10
N THR A 86 6.46 -0.20 2.11
CA THR A 86 7.19 1.05 1.89
C THR A 86 6.27 2.21 2.23
N VAL A 87 6.82 3.35 2.64
CA VAL A 87 6.04 4.56 2.93
C VAL A 87 6.46 5.66 1.97
N GLY A 88 5.49 6.31 1.33
CA GLY A 88 5.73 7.36 0.35
C GLY A 88 4.62 8.41 0.37
N SER A 89 5.00 9.69 0.37
CA SER A 89 4.01 10.78 0.40
C SER A 89 3.49 11.21 -0.97
N ASP A 90 4.11 10.74 -2.05
CA ASP A 90 3.74 11.12 -3.42
C ASP A 90 3.76 12.66 -3.60
N ALA A 91 4.72 13.29 -2.91
CA ALA A 91 4.87 14.73 -2.85
C ALA A 91 5.29 15.30 -4.20
N HIS A 92 4.56 16.32 -4.64
CA HIS A 92 4.88 17.13 -5.83
C HIS A 92 5.25 18.58 -5.44
N ASN A 93 5.40 18.85 -4.15
CA ASN A 93 5.90 20.11 -3.57
C ASN A 93 6.67 19.80 -2.28
N ILE A 94 7.46 20.77 -1.82
CA ILE A 94 8.36 20.62 -0.68
C ILE A 94 7.57 20.37 0.61
N ASP A 95 6.45 21.06 0.79
CA ASP A 95 5.66 21.01 2.03
C ASP A 95 4.97 19.66 2.25
N SER A 96 4.80 18.87 1.19
CA SER A 96 4.17 17.53 1.25
C SER A 96 5.18 16.39 1.46
N ILE A 97 6.49 16.69 1.51
CA ILE A 97 7.51 15.66 1.78
C ILE A 97 7.31 15.10 3.19
N GLY A 98 7.14 13.79 3.30
CA GLY A 98 6.98 13.13 4.60
C GLY A 98 5.61 13.35 5.28
N ALA A 99 4.68 14.02 4.62
CA ALA A 99 3.35 14.27 5.16
C ALA A 99 2.67 12.95 5.57
N ASN A 100 2.07 12.91 6.76
CA ASN A 100 1.32 11.76 7.29
C ASN A 100 2.14 10.44 7.42
N PHE A 101 3.46 10.53 7.55
CA PHE A 101 4.31 9.36 7.78
C PHE A 101 4.02 8.70 9.13
N ASP A 102 3.77 9.48 10.17
CA ASP A 102 3.36 9.01 11.49
C ASP A 102 2.12 8.09 11.41
N ILE A 103 1.11 8.49 10.64
CA ILE A 103 -0.10 7.67 10.40
C ILE A 103 0.28 6.40 9.66
N ALA A 104 1.10 6.49 8.61
CA ALA A 104 1.53 5.31 7.85
C ALA A 104 2.28 4.28 8.70
N ILE A 105 3.15 4.74 9.59
CA ILE A 105 3.89 3.89 10.54
C ILE A 105 2.93 3.23 11.55
N ASP A 106 1.94 3.96 12.08
CA ASP A 106 0.90 3.37 12.93
C ASP A 106 0.15 2.25 12.20
N LEU A 107 -0.26 2.48 10.95
CA LEU A 107 -0.96 1.47 10.16
C LEU A 107 -0.10 0.22 9.92
N ALA A 108 1.19 0.39 9.61
CA ALA A 108 2.13 -0.72 9.45
C ALA A 108 2.27 -1.54 10.73
N ASN A 109 2.43 -0.87 11.88
CA ASN A 109 2.54 -1.52 13.18
C ASN A 109 1.27 -2.30 13.54
N ARG A 110 0.09 -1.70 13.31
CA ARG A 110 -1.21 -2.35 13.56
C ARG A 110 -1.50 -3.53 12.64
N ALA A 111 -0.84 -3.58 11.48
CA ALA A 111 -0.89 -4.70 10.54
C ALA A 111 0.24 -5.72 10.74
N ASP A 112 1.14 -5.52 11.71
CA ASP A 112 2.33 -6.34 11.95
C ASP A 112 3.23 -6.49 10.70
N LEU A 113 3.46 -5.38 9.98
CA LEU A 113 4.29 -5.33 8.78
C LEU A 113 5.57 -4.53 9.02
N SER A 114 6.68 -4.98 8.45
CA SER A 114 7.96 -4.28 8.55
C SER A 114 8.06 -3.16 7.53
N VAL A 115 8.33 -1.95 8.00
CA VAL A 115 8.59 -0.80 7.14
C VAL A 115 10.01 -0.89 6.60
N VAL A 116 10.16 -0.85 5.28
CA VAL A 116 11.44 -0.93 4.60
C VAL A 116 11.61 0.18 3.57
N TYR A 117 12.85 0.51 3.26
CA TYR A 117 13.24 1.24 2.07
C TYR A 117 14.22 0.40 1.26
N PHE A 118 14.40 0.72 -0.03
CA PHE A 118 15.28 -0.05 -0.90
C PHE A 118 16.54 0.73 -1.25
N LYS A 119 17.69 0.06 -1.14
CA LYS A 119 18.99 0.54 -1.64
C LYS A 119 19.57 -0.52 -2.55
N ASN A 120 19.89 -0.17 -3.79
CA ASN A 120 20.33 -1.15 -4.80
C ASN A 120 19.38 -2.36 -4.91
N ARG A 121 18.07 -2.12 -4.81
CA ARG A 121 17.00 -3.13 -4.83
C ARG A 121 17.02 -4.13 -3.66
N GLN A 122 17.78 -3.85 -2.61
CA GLN A 122 17.79 -4.64 -1.37
C GLN A 122 16.98 -3.93 -0.29
N PRO A 123 16.08 -4.63 0.42
CA PRO A 123 15.29 -4.05 1.50
C PRO A 123 16.19 -3.73 2.70
N ASN A 124 15.97 -2.55 3.29
CA ASN A 124 16.59 -2.08 4.53
C ASN A 124 15.47 -1.64 5.46
N TYR A 125 15.56 -2.02 6.73
CA TYR A 125 14.57 -1.66 7.73
C TYR A 125 14.72 -0.18 8.12
N VAL A 126 13.58 0.47 8.37
CA VAL A 126 13.51 1.81 8.98
C VAL A 126 13.76 1.71 10.48
#